data_AF-A0A1X2IGD2-F1
#
_entry.id   AF-A0A1X2IGD2-F1
#
_cell.length_a   1.000
_cell.length_b   1.000
_cell.length_c   1.000
_cell.angle_alpha   90.00
_cell.angle_beta   90.00
_cell.angle_gamma   90.00
#
_symmetry.space_group_name_H-M   'P 1'
#
loop_
_entity.id
_entity.type
_entity.pdbx_description
1 polymer ?
#
loop_
_entity_poly.entity_id
_entity_poly.type
_entity_poly.pdbx_seq_one_letter_code
_entity_poly.pdbx_strand_id
1 'polypeptide(L)'
;MSTSIPPVPPSYYENFIESLAQIVSKLLTDKETEAVLKSIRSFQERLNRLSSQNLSRLNLEVSSSRPPSQPSICKHEGKTCSQNCSRGFIKAYVVAFVVKYLIGVLPLLLTGKIFKKPNLLKRLAGNTFLSSYKGILCMMRRLRGTTDAASDRLNAFVAGAVAGLSLVIDPDRRRRQSIMMYLLTRSLQFSGGWLMGQWSKARQAKRQATLMQLRDRPTWEDVFAKGLQRYAGALVMMLANVQIIYGFLFNPDTLTKSYHSFLLYHSGWKDDFGNMAIPLTHAINDTVHRMAQGDDEAVPFRIPEDTTSRDFVAQHVSPNVASIIPHNIRHRYAVCALQHPLDASCTRSKLTLFRDGYGRALKLYVPLNVVR
;
A
#
# COMPACT_ATOMS: atom_id res chain seq x y z
N MET A 1 -14.49 -0.21 -34.70
CA MET A 1 -13.13 -0.82 -34.70
C MET A 1 -12.80 -1.29 -33.29
N SER A 2 -12.45 -2.56 -33.16
CA SER A 2 -12.19 -3.30 -31.91
C SER A 2 -10.96 -2.78 -31.17
N THR A 3 -11.15 -2.25 -29.96
CA THR A 3 -10.05 -1.86 -29.08
C THR A 3 -9.56 -3.08 -28.29
N SER A 4 -8.58 -3.79 -28.85
CA SER A 4 -7.80 -4.79 -28.13
C SER A 4 -7.00 -4.13 -27.01
N ILE A 5 -6.99 -4.76 -25.84
CA ILE A 5 -6.12 -4.39 -24.72
C ILE A 5 -4.68 -4.58 -25.20
N PRO A 6 -3.76 -3.60 -24.98
CA PRO A 6 -2.38 -3.75 -25.41
C PRO A 6 -1.74 -4.97 -24.72
N PRO A 7 -0.90 -5.75 -25.43
CA PRO A 7 -0.18 -6.87 -24.84
C PRO A 7 0.67 -6.39 -23.66
N VAL A 8 0.69 -7.18 -22.59
CA VAL A 8 1.56 -6.94 -21.44
C VAL A 8 3.02 -6.93 -21.95
N PRO A 9 3.79 -5.86 -21.69
CA PRO A 9 5.15 -5.77 -22.22
C PRO A 9 6.03 -6.92 -21.68
N PRO A 10 6.90 -7.51 -22.51
CA PRO A 10 7.80 -8.62 -22.12
C PRO A 10 8.63 -8.31 -20.87
N SER A 11 8.95 -7.03 -20.67
CA SER A 11 9.72 -6.53 -19.52
C SER A 11 9.08 -6.84 -18.16
N TYR A 12 7.76 -7.07 -18.10
CA TYR A 12 7.09 -7.39 -16.82
C TYR A 12 7.49 -8.78 -16.29
N TYR A 13 7.72 -9.74 -17.18
CA TYR A 13 8.17 -11.08 -16.80
C TYR A 13 9.69 -11.12 -16.57
N GLU A 14 10.45 -10.37 -17.36
CA GLU A 14 11.90 -10.21 -17.16
C GLU A 14 12.21 -9.62 -15.78
N ASN A 15 11.52 -8.54 -15.39
CA ASN A 15 11.72 -7.89 -14.08
C ASN A 15 11.39 -8.82 -12.89
N PHE A 16 10.38 -9.68 -13.03
CA PHE A 16 9.99 -10.63 -11.98
C PHE A 16 11.03 -11.75 -11.83
N ILE A 17 11.54 -12.29 -12.94
CA ILE A 17 12.55 -13.35 -12.93
C ILE A 17 13.91 -12.81 -12.53
N GLU A 18 14.27 -11.59 -12.92
CA GLU A 18 15.49 -10.92 -12.45
C GLU A 18 15.45 -10.70 -10.94
N SER A 19 14.30 -10.28 -10.41
CA SER A 19 14.08 -10.18 -8.95
C SER A 19 14.20 -11.54 -8.26
N LEU A 20 13.67 -12.61 -8.88
CA LEU A 20 13.73 -13.96 -8.33
C LEU A 20 15.15 -14.57 -8.42
N ALA A 21 15.88 -14.28 -9.50
CA ALA A 21 17.28 -14.64 -9.71
C ALA A 21 18.20 -13.93 -8.73
N GLN A 22 17.98 -12.63 -8.45
CA GLN A 22 18.73 -11.88 -7.44
C GLN A 22 18.50 -12.44 -6.03
N ILE A 23 17.29 -12.92 -5.73
CA ILE A 23 16.98 -13.56 -4.44
C ILE A 23 17.66 -14.94 -4.34
N VAL A 24 17.63 -15.73 -5.42
CA VAL A 24 18.23 -17.07 -5.47
C VAL A 24 19.77 -17.02 -5.48
N SER A 25 20.37 -16.05 -6.17
CA SER A 25 21.82 -15.79 -6.20
C SER A 25 22.38 -15.39 -4.83
N LYS A 26 21.57 -14.80 -3.95
CA LYS A 26 21.96 -14.48 -2.57
C LYS A 26 21.88 -15.69 -1.62
N LEU A 27 21.33 -16.82 -2.08
CA LEU A 27 21.06 -18.01 -1.27
C LEU A 27 21.85 -19.26 -1.71
N LEU A 28 22.53 -19.23 -2.86
CA LEU A 28 23.21 -20.39 -3.44
C LEU A 28 24.65 -20.04 -3.87
N THR A 29 25.53 -21.04 -3.93
CA THR A 29 26.89 -20.90 -4.48
C THR A 29 26.83 -20.68 -6.01
N ASP A 30 27.86 -20.06 -6.61
CA ASP A 30 27.85 -19.65 -8.03
C ASP A 30 27.54 -20.80 -9.00
N LYS A 31 28.02 -22.02 -8.72
CA LYS A 31 27.73 -23.23 -9.53
C LYS A 31 26.27 -23.66 -9.46
N GLU A 32 25.66 -23.62 -8.28
CA GLU A 32 24.26 -24.01 -8.10
C GLU A 32 23.32 -22.94 -8.68
N THR A 33 23.71 -21.67 -8.57
CA THR A 33 23.01 -20.53 -9.17
C THR A 33 22.97 -20.65 -10.69
N GLU A 34 24.09 -21.00 -11.32
CA GLU A 34 24.19 -21.15 -12.77
C GLU A 34 23.37 -22.35 -13.29
N ALA A 35 23.39 -23.48 -12.57
CA ALA A 35 22.59 -24.66 -12.91
C ALA A 35 21.07 -24.37 -12.82
N VAL A 36 20.64 -23.64 -11.79
CA VAL A 36 19.25 -23.24 -11.60
C VAL A 36 18.82 -22.23 -12.66
N LEU A 37 19.65 -21.22 -12.97
CA LEU A 37 19.37 -20.25 -14.03
C LEU A 37 19.22 -20.90 -15.40
N LYS A 38 20.10 -21.85 -15.73
CA LYS A 38 20.04 -22.62 -16.99
C LYS A 38 18.76 -23.46 -17.07
N SER A 39 18.38 -24.11 -15.96
CA SER A 39 17.14 -24.88 -15.86
C SER A 39 15.90 -24.00 -16.05
N ILE A 40 15.84 -22.84 -15.38
CA ILE A 40 14.73 -21.88 -15.49
C ILE A 40 14.59 -21.32 -16.90
N ARG A 41 15.70 -20.93 -17.54
CA ARG A 41 15.69 -20.46 -18.95
C ARG A 41 15.19 -21.55 -19.89
N SER A 42 15.67 -22.77 -19.74
CA SER A 42 15.23 -23.91 -20.57
C SER A 42 13.73 -24.23 -20.39
N PHE A 43 13.21 -24.05 -19.17
CA PHE A 43 11.81 -24.26 -18.86
C PHE A 43 10.93 -23.14 -19.45
N GLN A 44 11.37 -21.89 -19.36
CA GLN A 44 10.70 -20.74 -19.99
C GLN A 44 10.61 -20.90 -21.51
N GLU A 45 11.68 -21.37 -22.15
CA GLU A 45 11.74 -21.56 -23.59
C GLU A 45 10.80 -22.68 -24.05
N ARG A 46 10.73 -23.78 -23.29
CA ARG A 46 9.75 -24.86 -23.50
C ARG A 46 8.31 -24.40 -23.29
N LEU A 47 8.06 -23.59 -22.25
CA LEU A 47 6.74 -23.00 -21.99
C LEU A 47 6.30 -22.06 -23.11
N ASN A 48 7.18 -21.19 -23.59
CA ASN A 48 6.88 -20.25 -24.67
C ASN A 48 6.60 -20.97 -26.00
N ARG A 49 7.35 -22.04 -26.31
CA ARG A 49 7.06 -22.90 -27.47
C ARG A 49 5.71 -23.60 -27.32
N LEU A 50 5.43 -24.19 -26.17
CA LEU A 50 4.18 -24.90 -25.91
C LEU A 50 2.97 -23.96 -25.82
N SER A 51 3.14 -22.72 -25.36
CA SER A 51 2.03 -21.75 -25.20
C SER A 51 1.72 -20.97 -26.46
N SER A 52 2.66 -20.84 -27.42
CA SER A 52 2.40 -20.12 -28.67
C SER A 52 1.90 -21.06 -29.77
N GLN A 53 2.51 -22.22 -29.93
CA GLN A 53 2.14 -23.16 -31.00
C GLN A 53 0.83 -23.90 -30.70
N ASN A 54 0.63 -24.39 -29.46
CA ASN A 54 -0.62 -25.06 -29.12
C ASN A 54 -1.79 -24.09 -29.05
N LEU A 55 -1.57 -22.84 -28.63
CA LEU A 55 -2.65 -21.86 -28.45
C LEU A 55 -3.09 -21.29 -29.81
N SER A 56 -2.17 -21.11 -30.76
CA SER A 56 -2.51 -20.81 -32.17
C SER A 56 -3.20 -21.98 -32.85
N ARG A 57 -2.73 -23.22 -32.65
CA ARG A 57 -3.36 -24.42 -33.20
C ARG A 57 -4.76 -24.66 -32.61
N LEU A 58 -4.92 -24.48 -31.29
CA LEU A 58 -6.22 -24.52 -30.62
C LEU A 58 -7.15 -23.40 -31.10
N ASN A 59 -6.66 -22.17 -31.31
CA ASN A 59 -7.48 -21.09 -31.87
C ASN A 59 -7.97 -21.42 -33.29
N LEU A 60 -7.11 -22.04 -34.11
CA LEU A 60 -7.46 -22.47 -35.47
C LEU A 60 -8.44 -23.66 -35.46
N GLU A 61 -8.21 -24.68 -34.62
CA GLU A 61 -9.11 -25.84 -34.47
C GLU A 61 -10.47 -25.42 -33.87
N VAL A 62 -10.51 -24.44 -32.95
CA VAL A 62 -11.75 -23.87 -32.38
C VAL A 62 -12.49 -23.01 -33.40
N SER A 63 -11.77 -22.33 -34.30
CA SER A 63 -12.38 -21.55 -35.38
C SER A 63 -12.95 -22.44 -36.48
N SER A 64 -12.36 -23.61 -36.72
CA SER A 64 -12.79 -24.55 -37.77
C SER A 64 -13.89 -25.53 -37.34
N SER A 65 -14.16 -25.68 -36.04
CA SER A 65 -15.11 -26.69 -35.50
C SER A 65 -16.45 -26.13 -35.00
N ARG A 66 -16.78 -24.86 -35.24
CA ARG A 66 -18.06 -24.26 -34.82
C ARG A 66 -19.16 -24.42 -35.87
N PRO A 67 -20.22 -25.21 -35.61
CA PRO A 67 -21.50 -25.01 -36.27
C PRO A 67 -22.17 -23.70 -35.77
N PRO A 68 -23.00 -23.03 -36.59
CA PRO A 68 -23.67 -21.79 -36.22
C PRO A 68 -24.83 -22.09 -35.27
N SER A 69 -24.57 -22.18 -33.96
CA SER A 69 -25.62 -22.27 -32.95
C SER A 69 -25.48 -21.20 -31.87
N GLN A 70 -26.57 -20.45 -31.72
CA GLN A 70 -26.97 -19.38 -30.78
C GLN A 70 -25.94 -18.79 -29.78
N PRO A 71 -25.95 -17.45 -29.60
CA PRO A 71 -25.06 -16.79 -28.65
C PRO A 71 -25.34 -17.24 -27.21
N SER A 72 -24.37 -17.91 -26.59
CA SER A 72 -24.44 -18.31 -25.19
C SER A 72 -24.47 -17.06 -24.29
N ILE A 73 -25.50 -16.93 -23.46
CA ILE A 73 -25.68 -15.83 -22.47
C ILE A 73 -24.43 -15.64 -21.58
N CYS A 74 -23.64 -16.69 -21.37
CA CYS A 74 -22.39 -16.63 -20.61
C CYS A 74 -21.15 -16.72 -21.51
N LYS A 75 -20.19 -15.82 -21.28
CA LYS A 75 -18.90 -15.73 -22.00
C LYS A 75 -17.85 -16.70 -21.43
N HIS A 76 -18.12 -18.01 -21.44
CA HIS A 76 -17.15 -19.02 -21.00
C HIS A 76 -17.17 -20.27 -21.89
N GLU A 77 -16.02 -20.91 -22.02
CA GLU A 77 -15.89 -22.18 -22.73
C GLU A 77 -16.29 -23.35 -21.81
N GLY A 78 -17.31 -24.12 -22.21
CA GLY A 78 -17.80 -25.29 -21.48
C GLY A 78 -19.32 -25.43 -21.47
N LYS A 79 -19.82 -26.61 -21.11
CA LYS A 79 -21.26 -26.95 -21.19
C LYS A 79 -22.11 -26.27 -20.10
N THR A 80 -21.56 -26.01 -18.90
CA THR A 80 -22.33 -25.43 -17.78
C THR A 80 -21.56 -24.36 -17.00
N CYS A 81 -22.31 -23.42 -16.40
CA CYS A 81 -21.73 -22.36 -15.55
C CYS A 81 -21.10 -22.93 -14.27
N SER A 82 -21.66 -24.00 -13.72
CA SER A 82 -21.13 -24.69 -12.54
C SER A 82 -19.74 -25.28 -12.80
N GLN A 83 -19.53 -25.88 -13.99
CA GLN A 83 -18.24 -26.42 -14.41
C GLN A 83 -17.18 -25.31 -14.57
N ASN A 84 -17.54 -24.16 -15.14
CA ASN A 84 -16.62 -23.03 -15.25
C ASN A 84 -16.28 -22.41 -13.87
N CYS A 85 -17.26 -22.35 -12.97
CA CYS A 85 -17.07 -21.89 -11.59
C CYS A 85 -16.11 -22.82 -10.83
N SER A 86 -16.37 -24.14 -10.85
CA SER A 86 -15.54 -25.13 -10.16
C SER A 86 -14.13 -25.20 -10.72
N ARG A 87 -13.96 -25.18 -12.05
CA ARG A 87 -12.63 -25.11 -12.69
C ARG A 87 -11.88 -23.84 -12.31
N GLY A 88 -12.58 -22.71 -12.26
CA GLY A 88 -12.04 -21.43 -11.81
C GLY A 88 -11.57 -21.48 -10.35
N PHE A 89 -12.40 -22.05 -9.48
CA PHE A 89 -12.08 -22.24 -8.07
C PHE A 89 -10.87 -23.16 -7.89
N ILE A 90 -10.84 -24.33 -8.52
CA ILE A 90 -9.72 -25.28 -8.42
C ILE A 90 -8.42 -24.62 -8.91
N LYS A 91 -8.45 -23.93 -10.06
CA LYS A 91 -7.25 -23.25 -10.60
C LYS A 91 -6.74 -22.17 -9.64
N ALA A 92 -7.62 -21.30 -9.14
CA ALA A 92 -7.25 -20.28 -8.17
C ALA A 92 -6.76 -20.90 -6.86
N TYR A 93 -7.42 -21.96 -6.42
CA TYR A 93 -7.09 -22.69 -5.20
C TYR A 93 -5.73 -23.33 -5.27
N VAL A 94 -5.43 -24.07 -6.34
CA VAL A 94 -4.12 -24.70 -6.55
C VAL A 94 -3.03 -23.64 -6.59
N VAL A 95 -3.21 -22.54 -7.34
CA VAL A 95 -2.20 -21.46 -7.39
C VAL A 95 -1.99 -20.81 -6.02
N ALA A 96 -3.05 -20.43 -5.33
CA ALA A 96 -2.96 -19.79 -4.01
C ALA A 96 -2.40 -20.77 -2.95
N PHE A 97 -2.80 -22.03 -3.00
CA PHE A 97 -2.31 -23.08 -2.10
C PHE A 97 -0.82 -23.34 -2.35
N VAL A 98 -0.38 -23.52 -3.60
CA VAL A 98 1.03 -23.72 -3.95
C VAL A 98 1.88 -22.54 -3.50
N VAL A 99 1.48 -21.31 -3.80
CA VAL A 99 2.24 -20.11 -3.38
C VAL A 99 2.30 -20.00 -1.85
N LYS A 100 1.16 -20.20 -1.16
CA LYS A 100 1.10 -20.14 0.30
C LYS A 100 1.89 -21.27 0.98
N TYR A 101 1.86 -22.46 0.38
CA TYR A 101 2.60 -23.63 0.86
C TYR A 101 4.10 -23.42 0.63
N LEU A 102 4.52 -22.90 -0.52
CA LEU A 102 5.90 -22.51 -0.76
C LEU A 102 6.36 -21.44 0.24
N ILE A 103 5.63 -20.34 0.42
CA ILE A 103 6.02 -19.28 1.39
C ILE A 103 6.02 -19.79 2.84
N GLY A 104 5.06 -20.64 3.20
CA GLY A 104 4.94 -21.16 4.57
C GLY A 104 5.90 -22.29 4.90
N VAL A 105 6.14 -23.20 3.96
CA VAL A 105 6.93 -24.42 4.15
C VAL A 105 8.38 -24.21 3.76
N LEU A 106 8.72 -23.40 2.75
CA LEU A 106 10.10 -23.17 2.34
C LEU A 106 11.00 -22.68 3.50
N PRO A 107 10.59 -21.72 4.34
CA PRO A 107 11.38 -21.33 5.52
C PRO A 107 11.43 -22.42 6.59
N LEU A 108 10.35 -23.21 6.76
CA LEU A 108 10.29 -24.32 7.73
C LEU A 108 11.14 -25.53 7.29
N LEU A 109 11.27 -25.74 5.97
CA LEU A 109 12.07 -26.79 5.33
C LEU A 109 13.55 -26.42 5.40
N LEU A 110 13.90 -25.17 5.08
CA LEU A 110 15.25 -24.62 5.26
C LEU A 110 15.71 -24.61 6.73
N THR A 111 14.78 -24.48 7.68
CA THR A 111 15.10 -24.47 9.13
C THR A 111 14.89 -25.81 9.83
N GLY A 112 14.52 -26.88 9.11
CA GLY A 112 14.34 -28.24 9.66
C GLY A 112 13.19 -28.40 10.69
N LYS A 113 12.26 -27.45 10.77
CA LYS A 113 11.21 -27.38 11.82
C LYS A 113 9.81 -27.76 11.33
N ILE A 114 9.72 -28.50 10.22
CA ILE A 114 8.46 -28.88 9.53
C ILE A 114 7.44 -29.55 10.47
N PHE A 115 7.89 -30.41 11.38
CA PHE A 115 6.99 -31.20 12.23
C PHE A 115 6.40 -30.44 13.42
N LYS A 116 6.76 -29.17 13.66
CA LYS A 116 6.31 -28.41 14.84
C LYS A 116 5.04 -27.57 14.64
N LYS A 117 4.42 -27.53 13.45
CA LYS A 117 3.23 -26.67 13.17
C LYS A 117 2.13 -27.33 12.32
N PRO A 118 1.32 -28.26 12.87
CA PRO A 118 0.22 -28.91 12.13
C PRO A 118 -0.93 -27.96 11.72
N ASN A 119 -1.04 -26.79 12.36
CA ASN A 119 -2.07 -25.78 12.06
C ASN A 119 -1.90 -25.08 10.69
N LEU A 120 -0.76 -25.28 10.00
CA LEU A 120 -0.56 -24.75 8.65
C LEU A 120 -1.44 -25.48 7.62
N LEU A 121 -1.67 -26.79 7.82
CA LEU A 121 -2.45 -27.65 6.93
C LEU A 121 -3.97 -27.38 7.00
N LYS A 122 -4.47 -26.95 8.16
CA LYS A 122 -5.91 -26.76 8.42
C LYS A 122 -6.50 -25.48 7.81
N ARG A 123 -5.69 -24.59 7.21
CA ARG A 123 -6.14 -23.26 6.74
C ARG A 123 -6.59 -23.27 5.27
N LEU A 124 -7.78 -23.83 5.02
CA LEU A 124 -8.46 -23.99 3.72
C LEU A 124 -9.19 -22.74 3.17
N ALA A 125 -9.32 -21.66 3.93
CA ALA A 125 -10.29 -20.57 3.66
C ALA A 125 -9.90 -19.53 2.58
N GLY A 126 -8.94 -19.82 1.70
CA GLY A 126 -8.33 -18.80 0.82
C GLY A 126 -9.08 -18.43 -0.46
N ASN A 127 -10.11 -19.19 -0.90
CA ASN A 127 -10.59 -19.10 -2.30
C ASN A 127 -12.11 -18.92 -2.46
N THR A 128 -12.83 -18.65 -1.38
CA THR A 128 -14.29 -18.43 -1.42
C THR A 128 -14.65 -17.21 -2.26
N PHE A 129 -13.83 -16.14 -2.21
CA PHE A 129 -14.05 -14.88 -2.93
C PHE A 129 -14.04 -15.04 -4.47
N LEU A 130 -13.04 -15.75 -5.04
CA LEU A 130 -12.92 -15.89 -6.49
C LEU A 130 -13.99 -16.82 -7.09
N SER A 131 -14.41 -17.82 -6.32
CA SER A 131 -15.51 -18.72 -6.70
C SER A 131 -16.85 -18.01 -6.64
N SER A 132 -17.14 -17.31 -5.53
CA SER A 132 -18.38 -16.56 -5.37
C SER A 132 -18.51 -15.49 -6.46
N TYR A 133 -17.44 -14.76 -6.78
CA TYR A 133 -17.43 -13.78 -7.88
C TYR A 133 -17.90 -14.38 -9.22
N LYS A 134 -17.30 -15.50 -9.65
CA LYS A 134 -17.67 -16.14 -10.92
C LYS A 134 -19.11 -16.68 -10.89
N GLY A 135 -19.52 -17.26 -9.76
CA GLY A 135 -20.89 -17.76 -9.57
C GLY A 135 -21.92 -16.64 -9.69
N ILE A 136 -21.73 -15.55 -8.94
CA ILE A 136 -22.64 -14.39 -8.92
C ILE A 136 -22.67 -13.72 -10.30
N LEU A 137 -21.53 -13.55 -10.97
CA LEU A 137 -21.47 -12.97 -12.31
C LEU A 137 -22.25 -13.80 -13.34
N CYS A 138 -22.12 -15.13 -13.31
CA CYS A 138 -22.88 -16.00 -14.20
C CYS A 138 -24.37 -16.00 -13.88
N MET A 139 -24.73 -15.96 -12.60
CA MET A 139 -26.12 -15.84 -12.15
C MET A 139 -26.74 -14.53 -12.67
N MET A 140 -26.05 -13.39 -12.50
CA MET A 140 -26.53 -12.09 -12.98
C MET A 140 -26.71 -12.04 -14.49
N ARG A 141 -25.80 -12.66 -15.27
CA ARG A 141 -25.96 -12.76 -16.74
C ARG A 141 -27.20 -13.57 -17.12
N ARG A 142 -27.49 -14.66 -16.40
CA ARG A 142 -28.70 -15.46 -16.61
C ARG A 142 -29.97 -14.71 -16.24
N LEU A 143 -29.99 -14.04 -15.08
CA LEU A 143 -31.16 -13.29 -14.61
C LEU A 143 -31.50 -12.10 -15.52
N ARG A 144 -30.49 -11.46 -16.12
CA ARG A 144 -30.68 -10.24 -16.93
C ARG A 144 -30.92 -10.52 -18.41
N GLY A 145 -30.64 -11.73 -18.91
CA GLY A 145 -30.85 -12.14 -20.31
C GLY A 145 -30.10 -11.32 -21.37
N THR A 146 -29.25 -10.38 -20.98
CA THR A 146 -28.57 -9.41 -21.87
C THR A 146 -27.05 -9.60 -21.83
N THR A 147 -26.39 -9.42 -22.97
CA THR A 147 -24.93 -9.59 -23.11
C THR A 147 -24.18 -8.27 -23.36
N ASP A 148 -24.88 -7.14 -23.24
CA ASP A 148 -24.35 -5.80 -23.50
C ASP A 148 -23.12 -5.50 -22.64
N ALA A 149 -22.11 -4.86 -23.23
CA ALA A 149 -20.87 -4.55 -22.54
C ALA A 149 -21.08 -3.63 -21.32
N ALA A 150 -22.05 -2.71 -21.37
CA ALA A 150 -22.38 -1.84 -20.24
C ALA A 150 -23.01 -2.62 -19.09
N SER A 151 -23.99 -3.48 -19.40
CA SER A 151 -24.65 -4.37 -18.44
C SER A 151 -23.66 -5.36 -17.81
N ASP A 152 -22.72 -5.88 -18.59
CA ASP A 152 -21.70 -6.81 -18.12
C ASP A 152 -20.69 -6.18 -17.15
N ARG A 153 -20.35 -4.90 -17.36
CA ARG A 153 -19.54 -4.12 -16.40
C ARG A 153 -20.26 -3.90 -15.08
N LEU A 154 -21.55 -3.56 -15.12
CA LEU A 154 -22.36 -3.42 -13.90
C LEU A 154 -22.49 -4.76 -13.17
N ASN A 155 -22.72 -5.85 -13.92
CA ASN A 155 -22.80 -7.19 -13.36
C ASN A 155 -21.47 -7.61 -12.70
N ALA A 156 -20.33 -7.29 -13.31
CA ALA A 156 -19.00 -7.53 -12.72
C ALA A 156 -18.79 -6.71 -11.44
N PHE A 157 -19.23 -5.45 -11.41
CA PHE A 157 -19.15 -4.61 -10.21
C PHE A 157 -19.97 -5.18 -9.06
N VAL A 158 -21.26 -5.48 -9.28
CA VAL A 158 -22.15 -6.06 -8.27
C VAL A 158 -21.65 -7.43 -7.82
N ALA A 159 -21.22 -8.29 -8.75
CA ALA A 159 -20.65 -9.59 -8.42
C ALA A 159 -19.39 -9.46 -7.54
N GLY A 160 -18.54 -8.47 -7.81
CA GLY A 160 -17.37 -8.16 -6.97
C GLY A 160 -17.76 -7.69 -5.56
N ALA A 161 -18.76 -6.81 -5.45
CA ALA A 161 -19.24 -6.31 -4.16
C ALA A 161 -19.85 -7.42 -3.30
N VAL A 162 -20.71 -8.25 -3.88
CA VAL A 162 -21.34 -9.39 -3.17
C VAL A 162 -20.31 -10.46 -2.84
N ALA A 163 -19.39 -10.77 -3.76
CA ALA A 163 -18.29 -11.69 -3.48
C ALA A 163 -17.40 -11.20 -2.34
N GLY A 164 -17.18 -9.88 -2.23
CA GLY A 164 -16.40 -9.23 -1.17
C GLY A 164 -16.90 -9.53 0.23
N LEU A 165 -18.20 -9.74 0.41
CA LEU A 165 -18.80 -10.12 1.69
C LEU A 165 -18.31 -11.49 2.20
N SER A 166 -17.77 -12.35 1.33
CA SER A 166 -17.16 -13.62 1.75
C SER A 166 -15.96 -13.43 2.70
N LEU A 167 -15.34 -12.24 2.73
CA LEU A 167 -14.27 -11.92 3.67
C LEU A 167 -14.76 -11.77 5.11
N VAL A 168 -16.05 -11.52 5.35
CA VAL A 168 -16.63 -11.49 6.71
C VAL A 168 -16.55 -12.86 7.37
N ILE A 169 -16.64 -13.92 6.57
CA ILE A 169 -16.57 -15.32 7.01
C ILE A 169 -15.12 -15.73 7.37
N ASP A 170 -14.12 -14.88 7.09
CA ASP A 170 -12.74 -15.16 7.51
C ASP A 170 -12.63 -15.13 9.05
N PRO A 171 -12.29 -16.27 9.70
CA PRO A 171 -12.24 -16.35 11.16
C PRO A 171 -11.07 -15.55 11.78
N ASP A 172 -10.04 -15.24 11.00
CA ASP A 172 -8.84 -14.56 11.50
C ASP A 172 -8.99 -13.03 11.34
N ARG A 173 -9.36 -12.34 12.43
CA ARG A 173 -9.59 -10.87 12.43
C ARG A 173 -8.40 -10.08 11.88
N ARG A 174 -7.17 -10.48 12.22
CA ARG A 174 -5.95 -9.78 11.77
C ARG A 174 -5.74 -9.98 10.27
N ARG A 175 -5.90 -11.21 9.79
CA ARG A 175 -5.83 -11.52 8.36
C ARG A 175 -6.90 -10.76 7.57
N ARG A 176 -8.14 -10.75 8.08
CA ARG A 176 -9.27 -10.03 7.48
C ARG A 176 -8.98 -8.53 7.35
N GLN A 177 -8.54 -7.88 8.42
CA GLN A 177 -8.17 -6.46 8.40
C GLN A 177 -7.05 -6.18 7.38
N SER A 178 -6.01 -7.02 7.33
CA SER A 178 -4.91 -6.86 6.38
C SER A 178 -5.38 -6.99 4.92
N ILE A 179 -6.21 -7.99 4.61
CA ILE A 179 -6.78 -8.18 3.28
C ILE A 179 -7.67 -6.98 2.89
N MET A 180 -8.53 -6.53 3.80
CA MET A 180 -9.42 -5.39 3.56
C MET A 180 -8.63 -4.11 3.28
N MET A 181 -7.59 -3.83 4.06
CA MET A 181 -6.73 -2.66 3.85
C MET A 181 -5.99 -2.73 2.51
N TYR A 182 -5.50 -3.91 2.13
CA TYR A 182 -4.88 -4.13 0.83
C TYR A 182 -5.87 -3.94 -0.33
N LEU A 183 -7.07 -4.49 -0.24
CA LEU A 183 -8.09 -4.33 -1.28
C LEU A 183 -8.57 -2.88 -1.40
N LEU A 184 -8.71 -2.18 -0.27
CA LEU A 184 -9.05 -0.76 -0.25
C LEU A 184 -7.99 0.08 -0.95
N THR A 185 -6.71 -0.09 -0.57
CA THR A 185 -5.59 0.64 -1.18
C THR A 185 -5.47 0.36 -2.68
N ARG A 186 -5.64 -0.90 -3.12
CA ARG A 186 -5.70 -1.25 -4.54
C ARG A 186 -6.90 -0.62 -5.25
N SER A 187 -8.08 -0.64 -4.63
CA SER A 187 -9.28 -0.02 -5.18
C SER A 187 -9.09 1.49 -5.40
N LEU A 188 -8.53 2.18 -4.41
CA LEU A 188 -8.18 3.60 -4.52
C LEU A 188 -7.16 3.85 -5.62
N GLN A 189 -6.11 3.01 -5.71
CA GLN A 189 -5.10 3.11 -6.76
C GLN A 189 -5.72 2.99 -8.17
N PHE A 190 -6.54 1.97 -8.41
CA PHE A 190 -7.19 1.76 -9.70
C PHE A 190 -8.22 2.86 -10.02
N SER A 191 -9.02 3.25 -9.03
CA SER A 191 -10.01 4.33 -9.18
C SER A 191 -9.33 5.66 -9.52
N GLY A 192 -8.25 6.00 -8.82
CA GLY A 192 -7.44 7.18 -9.11
C GLY A 192 -6.83 7.13 -10.53
N GLY A 193 -6.24 5.99 -10.93
CA GLY A 193 -5.71 5.82 -12.27
C GLY A 193 -6.78 5.93 -13.37
N TRP A 194 -7.96 5.37 -13.14
CA TRP A 194 -9.09 5.49 -14.05
C TRP A 194 -9.60 6.93 -14.17
N LEU A 195 -9.79 7.63 -13.04
CA LEU A 195 -10.21 9.04 -13.01
C LEU A 195 -9.21 9.92 -13.76
N MET A 196 -7.91 9.74 -13.50
CA MET A 196 -6.84 10.45 -14.19
C MET A 196 -6.84 10.14 -15.69
N GLY A 197 -7.12 8.90 -16.09
CA GLY A 197 -7.26 8.51 -17.49
C GLY A 197 -8.46 9.18 -18.17
N GLN A 198 -9.62 9.23 -17.52
CA GLN A 198 -10.81 9.93 -18.05
C GLN A 198 -10.56 11.43 -18.16
N TRP A 199 -9.97 12.02 -17.12
CA TRP A 199 -9.60 13.43 -17.13
C TRP A 199 -8.59 13.75 -18.24
N SER A 200 -7.58 12.91 -18.45
CA SER A 200 -6.62 13.07 -19.56
C SER A 200 -7.29 13.01 -20.93
N LYS A 201 -8.26 12.11 -21.14
CA LYS A 201 -9.02 12.03 -22.40
C LYS A 201 -9.88 13.27 -22.63
N ALA A 202 -10.59 13.74 -21.60
CA ALA A 202 -11.38 14.96 -21.67
C ALA A 202 -10.52 16.18 -22.01
N ARG A 203 -9.33 16.29 -21.39
CA ARG A 203 -8.35 17.36 -21.71
C ARG A 203 -7.85 17.28 -23.15
N GLN A 204 -7.51 16.07 -23.62
CA GLN A 204 -7.05 15.88 -25.00
C GLN A 204 -8.13 16.28 -26.02
N ALA A 205 -9.40 15.93 -25.78
CA ALA A 205 -10.51 16.34 -26.63
C ALA A 205 -10.69 17.87 -26.65
N LYS A 206 -10.62 18.52 -25.48
CA LYS A 206 -10.67 20.00 -25.36
C LYS A 206 -9.50 20.67 -26.08
N ARG A 207 -8.29 20.09 -25.99
CA ARG A 207 -7.10 20.57 -26.69
C ARG A 207 -7.22 20.43 -28.20
N GLN A 208 -7.73 19.30 -28.70
CA GLN A 208 -8.00 19.11 -30.13
C GLN A 208 -8.99 20.16 -30.68
N ALA A 209 -10.07 20.43 -29.94
CA ALA A 209 -11.02 21.48 -30.30
C ALA A 209 -10.39 22.89 -30.29
N THR A 210 -9.47 23.16 -29.35
CA THR A 210 -8.79 24.46 -29.23
C THR A 210 -7.70 24.65 -30.30
N LEU A 211 -7.00 23.58 -30.69
CA LEU A 211 -6.01 23.59 -31.77
C LEU A 211 -6.66 23.89 -33.13
N MET A 212 -7.89 23.41 -33.36
CA MET A 212 -8.68 23.79 -34.53
C MET A 212 -9.00 25.30 -34.58
N GLN A 213 -8.92 26.01 -33.44
CA GLN A 213 -9.11 27.45 -33.33
C GLN A 213 -7.78 28.25 -33.32
N LEU A 214 -6.65 27.65 -33.72
CA LEU A 214 -5.31 28.27 -33.77
C LEU A 214 -4.81 28.84 -32.42
N ARG A 215 -5.41 28.46 -31.30
CA ARG A 215 -5.00 28.94 -29.97
C ARG A 215 -4.03 27.97 -29.31
N ASP A 216 -2.75 28.07 -29.67
CA ASP A 216 -1.67 27.27 -29.07
C ASP A 216 -1.09 27.95 -27.81
N ARG A 217 -1.89 28.02 -26.75
CA ARG A 217 -1.40 28.45 -25.42
C ARG A 217 -1.63 27.35 -24.39
N PRO A 218 -0.64 27.05 -23.52
CA PRO A 218 -0.80 26.06 -22.47
C PRO A 218 -1.93 26.48 -21.53
N THR A 219 -2.86 25.56 -21.27
CA THR A 219 -3.95 25.81 -20.33
C THR A 219 -3.49 25.57 -18.89
N TRP A 220 -4.15 26.18 -17.91
CA TRP A 220 -3.86 25.95 -16.49
C TRP A 220 -4.01 24.47 -16.10
N GLU A 221 -4.93 23.75 -16.76
CA GLU A 221 -5.12 22.31 -16.62
C GLU A 221 -3.87 21.51 -17.07
N ASP A 222 -3.16 21.96 -18.10
CA ASP A 222 -1.93 21.31 -18.57
C ASP A 222 -0.75 21.56 -17.64
N VAL A 223 -0.64 22.76 -17.09
CA VAL A 223 0.36 23.10 -16.07
C VAL A 223 0.12 22.25 -14.82
N PHE A 224 -1.13 22.17 -14.36
CA PHE A 224 -1.52 21.34 -13.23
C PHE A 224 -1.24 19.85 -13.48
N ALA A 225 -1.59 19.31 -14.66
CA ALA A 225 -1.35 17.91 -15.00
C ALA A 225 0.15 17.57 -14.98
N LYS A 226 1.00 18.43 -15.56
CA LYS A 226 2.46 18.27 -15.53
C LYS A 226 3.01 18.32 -14.10
N GLY A 227 2.52 19.27 -13.29
CA GLY A 227 2.88 19.37 -11.88
C GLY A 227 2.51 18.11 -11.12
N LEU A 228 1.27 17.63 -11.26
CA LEU A 228 0.79 16.43 -10.61
C LEU A 228 1.59 15.18 -11.04
N GLN A 229 1.89 15.01 -12.33
CA GLN A 229 2.71 13.90 -12.80
C GLN A 229 4.13 13.93 -12.21
N ARG A 230 4.72 15.12 -12.07
CA ARG A 230 6.07 15.29 -11.52
C ARG A 230 6.13 15.08 -10.01
N TYR A 231 5.11 15.54 -9.28
CA TYR A 231 5.15 15.62 -7.82
C TYR A 231 4.21 14.65 -7.10
N ALA A 232 3.40 13.84 -7.81
CA ALA A 232 2.44 12.92 -7.17
C ALA A 232 3.07 11.99 -6.13
N GLY A 233 4.23 11.39 -6.44
CA GLY A 233 4.93 10.52 -5.48
C GLY A 233 5.34 11.26 -4.20
N ALA A 234 5.85 12.48 -4.34
CA ALA A 234 6.20 13.33 -3.20
C ALA A 234 4.96 13.74 -2.39
N LEU A 235 3.86 14.12 -3.07
CA LEU A 235 2.61 14.49 -2.41
C LEU A 235 2.02 13.32 -1.61
N VAL A 236 2.00 12.12 -2.17
CA VAL A 236 1.54 10.92 -1.45
C VAL A 236 2.41 10.65 -0.23
N MET A 237 3.73 10.77 -0.37
CA MET A 237 4.66 10.62 0.74
C MET A 237 4.42 11.68 1.83
N MET A 238 4.22 12.94 1.45
CA MET A 238 3.92 14.03 2.38
C MET A 238 2.63 13.75 3.15
N LEU A 239 1.55 13.39 2.47
CA LEU A 239 0.26 13.09 3.10
C LEU A 239 0.35 11.88 4.03
N ALA A 240 1.07 10.82 3.64
CA ALA A 240 1.29 9.66 4.49
C ALA A 240 2.11 10.04 5.75
N ASN A 241 3.16 10.84 5.59
CA ASN A 241 3.98 11.30 6.71
C ASN A 241 3.20 12.22 7.66
N VAL A 242 2.30 13.08 7.16
CA VAL A 242 1.44 13.91 8.01
C VAL A 242 0.62 13.05 8.98
N GLN A 243 0.04 11.95 8.50
CA GLN A 243 -0.71 11.02 9.36
C GLN A 243 0.18 10.35 10.41
N ILE A 244 1.39 9.93 10.01
CA ILE A 244 2.36 9.31 10.94
C ILE A 244 2.79 10.31 12.01
N ILE A 245 3.11 11.55 11.62
CA ILE A 245 3.53 12.62 12.56
C ILE A 245 2.38 12.97 13.51
N TYR A 246 1.15 13.05 12.99
CA TYR A 246 -0.03 13.30 13.83
C TYR A 246 -0.24 12.19 14.86
N GLY A 247 -0.16 10.92 14.41
CA GLY A 247 -0.22 9.76 15.31
C GLY A 247 0.93 9.75 16.31
N PHE A 248 2.13 10.13 15.91
CA PHE A 248 3.31 10.19 16.77
C PHE A 248 3.20 11.25 17.87
N LEU A 249 2.73 12.46 17.54
CA LEU A 249 2.72 13.60 18.48
C LEU A 249 1.43 13.71 19.31
N PHE A 250 0.28 13.40 18.72
CA PHE A 250 -1.03 13.66 19.33
C PHE A 250 -1.85 12.41 19.59
N ASN A 251 -1.46 11.24 19.08
CA ASN A 251 -2.23 10.01 19.31
C ASN A 251 -1.30 8.78 19.38
N PRO A 252 -0.28 8.77 20.26
CA PRO A 252 0.75 7.73 20.27
C PRO A 252 0.18 6.33 20.52
N ASP A 253 -0.98 6.23 21.19
CA ASP A 253 -1.69 4.98 21.45
C ASP A 253 -2.23 4.30 20.19
N THR A 254 -2.34 5.03 19.07
CA THR A 254 -2.70 4.47 17.76
C THR A 254 -1.55 3.71 17.11
N LEU A 255 -0.32 3.91 17.60
CA LEU A 255 0.89 3.27 17.09
C LEU A 255 1.24 2.03 17.92
N THR A 256 1.73 0.98 17.26
CA THR A 256 2.31 -0.16 17.99
C THR A 256 3.55 0.28 18.77
N LYS A 257 3.76 -0.26 19.97
CA LYS A 257 4.90 0.11 20.84
C LYS A 257 6.26 0.03 20.13
N SER A 258 6.45 -0.98 19.28
CA SER A 258 7.67 -1.15 18.48
C SER A 258 7.83 -0.03 17.45
N TYR A 259 6.75 0.36 16.78
CA TYR A 259 6.77 1.44 15.79
C TYR A 259 6.94 2.82 16.44
N HIS A 260 6.29 3.07 17.58
CA HIS A 260 6.52 4.29 18.37
C HIS A 260 7.98 4.40 18.82
N SER A 261 8.56 3.31 19.34
CA SER A 261 9.97 3.26 19.73
C SER A 261 10.92 3.49 18.56
N PHE A 262 10.58 2.94 17.38
CA PHE A 262 11.31 3.19 16.13
C PHE A 262 11.28 4.68 15.75
N LEU A 263 10.11 5.32 15.81
CA LEU A 263 9.98 6.75 15.51
C LEU A 263 10.76 7.61 16.49
N LEU A 264 10.72 7.32 17.80
CA LEU A 264 11.50 8.05 18.81
C LEU A 264 13.02 7.99 18.56
N TYR A 265 13.51 6.83 18.09
CA TYR A 265 14.92 6.67 17.74
C TYR A 265 15.27 7.48 16.49
N HIS A 266 14.50 7.30 15.40
CA HIS A 266 14.81 7.94 14.13
C HIS A 266 14.47 9.44 14.08
N SER A 267 13.59 9.94 14.95
CA SER A 267 13.35 11.38 15.12
C SER A 267 14.48 12.08 15.87
N GLY A 268 15.32 11.34 16.60
CA GLY A 268 16.39 11.88 17.47
C GLY A 268 15.94 12.19 18.88
N TRP A 269 14.65 12.06 19.18
CA TRP A 269 14.12 12.31 20.52
C TRP A 269 14.75 11.38 21.57
N LYS A 270 15.06 10.14 21.19
CA LYS A 270 15.77 9.22 22.07
C LYS A 270 17.21 9.64 22.34
N ASP A 271 17.88 10.26 21.37
CA ASP A 271 19.25 10.76 21.53
C ASP A 271 19.25 12.02 22.42
N ASP A 272 18.26 12.90 22.24
CA ASP A 272 18.14 14.16 22.97
C ASP A 272 17.63 14.00 24.41
N PHE A 273 16.67 13.08 24.64
CA PHE A 273 15.96 12.96 25.92
C PHE A 273 16.15 11.60 26.61
N GLY A 274 16.82 10.64 25.98
CA GLY A 274 17.04 9.31 26.56
C GLY A 274 15.75 8.64 27.02
N ASN A 275 15.71 8.23 28.30
CA ASN A 275 14.55 7.59 28.92
C ASN A 275 13.34 8.54 29.08
N MET A 276 13.55 9.86 28.99
CA MET A 276 12.48 10.85 29.10
C MET A 276 11.72 11.09 27.79
N ALA A 277 12.17 10.51 26.67
CA ALA A 277 11.52 10.69 25.37
C ALA A 277 10.05 10.21 25.36
N ILE A 278 9.77 9.06 25.97
CA ILE A 278 8.39 8.51 26.08
C ILE A 278 7.53 9.35 27.05
N PRO A 279 7.94 9.61 28.30
CA PRO A 279 7.20 10.50 29.20
C PRO A 279 6.91 11.87 28.57
N LEU A 280 7.87 12.44 27.83
CA LEU A 280 7.70 13.73 27.16
C LEU A 280 6.64 13.66 26.04
N THR A 281 6.64 12.63 25.19
CA THR A 281 5.56 12.45 24.19
C THR A 281 4.18 12.36 24.82
N HIS A 282 4.04 11.63 25.93
CA HIS A 282 2.76 11.52 26.63
C HIS A 282 2.35 12.85 27.27
N ALA A 283 3.28 13.59 27.86
CA ALA A 283 3.02 14.91 28.43
C ALA A 283 2.58 15.92 27.38
N ILE A 284 3.19 15.93 26.19
CA ILE A 284 2.76 16.77 25.06
C ILE A 284 1.34 16.42 24.65
N ASN A 285 1.06 15.12 24.45
CA ASN A 285 -0.26 14.65 24.04
C ASN A 285 -1.35 15.08 25.05
N ASP A 286 -1.13 14.76 26.31
CA ASP A 286 -2.05 15.03 27.41
C ASP A 286 -2.28 16.54 27.60
N THR A 287 -1.21 17.33 27.54
CA THR A 287 -1.30 18.81 27.63
C THR A 287 -2.14 19.38 26.49
N VAL A 288 -1.94 18.93 25.25
CA VAL A 288 -2.71 19.41 24.09
C VAL A 288 -4.19 19.02 24.18
N HIS A 289 -4.49 17.81 24.68
CA HIS A 289 -5.87 17.38 24.89
C HIS A 289 -6.56 18.18 26.00
N ARG A 290 -5.89 18.41 27.13
CA ARG A 290 -6.39 19.25 28.22
C ARG A 290 -6.64 20.70 27.78
N MET A 291 -5.78 21.25 26.92
CA MET A 291 -5.99 22.58 26.32
C MET A 291 -7.20 22.62 25.39
N ALA A 292 -7.51 21.53 24.68
CA ALA A 292 -8.60 21.48 23.71
C ALA A 292 -9.98 21.27 24.35
N GLN A 293 -10.04 20.65 25.54
CA GLN A 293 -11.30 20.30 26.20
C GLN A 293 -11.97 21.47 26.93
N GLY A 294 -11.23 22.55 27.24
CA GLY A 294 -11.81 23.81 27.74
C GLY A 294 -12.35 23.76 29.17
N ASP A 295 -12.02 22.73 29.95
CA ASP A 295 -12.42 22.57 31.35
C ASP A 295 -11.55 23.40 32.33
N ASP A 296 -11.98 23.54 33.58
CA ASP A 296 -11.26 24.29 34.64
C ASP A 296 -9.86 23.73 34.98
N GLU A 297 -9.56 22.48 34.59
CA GLU A 297 -8.23 21.84 34.69
C GLU A 297 -7.35 22.02 33.43
N ALA A 298 -7.76 22.87 32.49
CA ALA A 298 -7.01 23.12 31.27
C ALA A 298 -5.65 23.78 31.57
N VAL A 299 -4.59 23.23 30.98
CA VAL A 299 -3.26 23.84 31.07
C VAL A 299 -3.29 25.19 30.34
N PRO A 300 -2.92 26.31 30.98
CA PRO A 300 -2.89 27.60 30.33
C PRO A 300 -2.02 27.60 29.07
N PHE A 301 -2.55 28.14 27.97
CA PHE A 301 -1.82 28.19 26.70
C PHE A 301 -0.54 29.04 26.80
N ARG A 302 -0.59 30.13 27.56
CA ARG A 302 0.53 31.05 27.81
C ARG A 302 1.12 30.85 29.20
N ILE A 303 2.45 30.93 29.26
CA ILE A 303 3.20 30.92 30.51
C ILE A 303 3.29 32.38 31.00
N PRO A 304 2.97 32.67 32.28
CA PRO A 304 3.17 33.97 32.90
C PRO A 304 4.62 34.45 32.85
N GLU A 305 4.86 35.76 32.65
CA GLU A 305 6.21 36.33 32.43
C GLU A 305 7.14 36.23 33.66
N ASP A 306 6.55 36.14 34.85
CA ASP A 306 7.21 35.99 36.14
C ASP A 306 7.65 34.55 36.43
N THR A 307 7.12 33.57 35.70
CA THR A 307 7.42 32.14 35.90
C THR A 307 8.42 31.59 34.89
N THR A 308 9.30 30.67 35.32
CA THR A 308 10.16 29.95 34.38
C THR A 308 9.40 28.82 33.70
N SER A 309 9.87 28.38 32.52
CA SER A 309 9.25 27.23 31.85
C SER A 309 9.33 25.95 32.67
N ARG A 310 10.42 25.76 33.45
CA ARG A 310 10.56 24.64 34.36
C ARG A 310 9.47 24.67 35.43
N ASP A 311 9.31 25.80 36.11
CA ASP A 311 8.37 25.90 37.24
C ASP A 311 6.92 25.76 36.75
N PHE A 312 6.59 26.37 35.62
CA PHE A 312 5.28 26.23 35.00
C PHE A 312 4.96 24.77 34.66
N VAL A 313 5.89 24.07 34.00
CA VAL A 313 5.74 22.65 33.64
C VAL A 313 5.68 21.77 34.88
N ALA A 314 6.42 22.07 35.94
CA ALA A 314 6.38 21.33 37.20
C ALA A 314 4.99 21.41 37.85
N GLN A 315 4.36 22.58 37.80
CA GLN A 315 3.05 22.83 38.41
C GLN A 315 1.88 22.28 37.58
N HIS A 316 1.87 22.51 36.26
CA HIS A 316 0.68 22.25 35.43
C HIS A 316 0.76 20.97 34.59
N VAL A 317 1.96 20.41 34.40
CA VAL A 317 2.19 19.25 33.52
C VAL A 317 2.74 18.05 34.29
N SER A 318 4.00 18.12 34.75
CA SER A 318 4.64 17.06 35.53
C SER A 318 5.98 17.53 36.10
N PRO A 319 6.25 17.31 37.40
CA PRO A 319 7.57 17.56 38.00
C PRO A 319 8.70 16.76 37.33
N ASN A 320 8.41 15.53 36.88
CA ASN A 320 9.40 14.69 36.21
C ASN A 320 9.80 15.29 34.85
N VAL A 321 8.85 15.80 34.07
CA VAL A 321 9.13 16.45 32.79
C VAL A 321 9.83 17.79 32.98
N ALA A 322 9.53 18.52 34.07
CA ALA A 322 10.23 19.75 34.40
C ALA A 322 11.74 19.55 34.64
N SER A 323 12.15 18.36 35.10
CA SER A 323 13.56 18.06 35.40
C SER A 323 14.51 18.15 34.20
N ILE A 324 13.99 17.99 32.96
CA ILE A 324 14.80 18.11 31.73
C ILE A 324 14.90 19.55 31.21
N ILE A 325 14.12 20.49 31.75
CA ILE A 325 14.12 21.90 31.32
C ILE A 325 15.16 22.67 32.15
N PRO A 326 16.15 23.34 31.56
CA PRO A 326 17.05 24.24 32.30
C PRO A 326 16.34 25.42 32.97
N HIS A 327 16.80 25.85 34.14
CA HIS A 327 16.17 26.92 34.94
C HIS A 327 16.13 28.30 34.26
N ASN A 328 17.06 28.56 33.34
CA ASN A 328 17.17 29.85 32.64
C ASN A 328 16.27 29.97 31.41
N ILE A 329 15.54 28.90 31.05
CA ILE A 329 14.70 28.89 29.86
C ILE A 329 13.31 29.43 30.20
N ARG A 330 12.88 30.41 29.39
CA ARG A 330 11.56 31.02 29.46
C ARG A 330 10.91 31.02 28.08
N HIS A 331 9.81 30.29 27.97
CA HIS A 331 8.94 30.26 26.82
C HIS A 331 7.67 31.05 27.09
N ARG A 332 7.13 31.66 26.03
CA ARG A 332 5.82 32.34 26.10
C ARG A 332 4.64 31.37 26.12
N TYR A 333 4.82 30.17 25.57
CA TYR A 333 3.75 29.18 25.37
C TYR A 333 4.12 27.85 26.04
N ALA A 334 3.13 27.23 26.69
CA ALA A 334 3.30 25.95 27.38
C ALA A 334 3.78 24.83 26.43
N VAL A 335 3.22 24.76 25.22
CA VAL A 335 3.61 23.76 24.22
C VAL A 335 5.06 23.94 23.74
N CYS A 336 5.57 25.17 23.69
CA CYS A 336 6.98 25.42 23.35
C CYS A 336 7.92 24.84 24.40
N ALA A 337 7.60 25.03 25.69
CA ALA A 337 8.37 24.46 26.80
C ALA A 337 8.44 22.93 26.76
N LEU A 338 7.41 22.27 26.22
CA LEU A 338 7.38 20.80 26.08
C LEU A 338 8.01 20.31 24.77
N GLN A 339 7.87 21.05 23.66
CA GLN A 339 8.40 20.61 22.35
C GLN A 339 9.91 20.80 22.21
N HIS A 340 10.48 21.81 22.85
CA HIS A 340 11.91 22.09 22.81
C HIS A 340 12.41 22.55 24.18
N PRO A 341 12.39 21.66 25.18
CA PRO A 341 12.71 21.99 26.57
C PRO A 341 14.16 22.44 26.78
N LEU A 342 15.06 22.16 25.84
CA LEU A 342 16.50 22.49 25.93
C LEU A 342 16.87 23.80 25.22
N ASP A 343 15.98 24.34 24.38
CA ASP A 343 16.24 25.52 23.57
C ASP A 343 15.31 26.66 23.98
N ALA A 344 15.87 27.84 24.30
CA ALA A 344 15.07 29.03 24.60
C ALA A 344 14.36 29.66 23.39
N SER A 345 14.76 29.29 22.16
CA SER A 345 14.23 29.86 20.92
C SER A 345 13.63 28.79 20.03
N CYS A 346 12.36 28.98 19.65
CA CYS A 346 11.67 28.12 18.70
C CYS A 346 12.43 28.03 17.38
N THR A 347 12.88 29.17 16.84
CA THR A 347 13.57 29.23 15.55
C THR A 347 14.88 28.46 15.58
N ARG A 348 15.68 28.64 16.64
CA ARG A 348 16.92 27.89 16.82
C ARG A 348 16.64 26.39 16.90
N SER A 349 15.68 25.99 17.73
CA SER A 349 15.34 24.58 17.90
C SER A 349 14.89 23.92 16.60
N LYS A 350 13.98 24.56 15.85
CA LYS A 350 13.49 24.02 14.57
C LYS A 350 14.60 23.99 13.50
N LEU A 351 15.51 24.97 13.48
CA LEU A 351 16.64 24.97 12.55
C LEU A 351 17.63 23.84 12.87
N THR A 352 17.94 23.62 14.14
CA THR A 352 18.78 22.50 14.61
C THR A 352 18.13 21.16 14.24
N LEU A 353 16.85 20.98 14.56
CA LEU A 353 16.09 19.78 14.22
C LEU A 353 16.09 19.52 12.70
N PHE A 354 15.89 20.57 11.89
CA PHE A 354 15.94 20.46 10.43
C PHE A 354 17.33 20.03 9.96
N ARG A 355 18.39 20.70 10.44
CA ARG A 355 19.77 20.37 10.08
C ARG A 355 20.12 18.93 10.43
N ASP A 356 19.78 18.50 11.63
CA ASP A 356 20.16 17.18 12.15
C ASP A 356 19.30 16.07 11.52
N GLY A 357 18.01 16.33 11.30
CA GLY A 357 17.12 15.45 10.55
C GLY A 357 17.56 15.30 9.09
N TYR A 358 17.89 16.42 8.43
CA TYR A 358 18.38 16.43 7.05
C TYR A 358 19.72 15.70 6.92
N GLY A 359 20.65 15.91 7.84
CA GLY A 359 21.93 15.19 7.89
C GLY A 359 21.75 13.68 8.04
N ARG A 360 20.84 13.24 8.92
CA ARG A 360 20.50 11.81 9.06
C ARG A 360 19.84 11.24 7.82
N ALA A 361 18.93 11.98 7.19
CA ALA A 361 18.31 11.58 5.93
C ALA A 361 19.36 11.44 4.82
N LEU A 362 20.28 12.41 4.68
CA LEU A 362 21.36 12.33 3.68
C LEU A 362 22.23 11.09 3.86
N LYS A 363 22.62 10.74 5.09
CA LYS A 363 23.39 9.52 5.36
C LYS A 363 22.69 8.24 4.85
N LEU A 364 21.36 8.21 4.86
CA LEU A 364 20.58 7.09 4.35
C LEU A 364 20.41 7.15 2.82
N TYR A 365 20.07 8.31 2.27
CA TYR A 365 19.67 8.46 0.87
C TYR A 365 20.83 8.67 -0.11
N VAL A 366 21.96 9.24 0.34
CA VAL A 366 23.13 9.48 -0.53
C VAL A 366 23.70 8.16 -1.06
N PRO A 367 23.96 7.12 -0.24
CA PRO A 367 24.44 5.83 -0.76
C PRO A 367 23.48 5.19 -1.76
N LEU A 368 22.16 5.32 -1.54
CA LEU A 368 21.12 4.76 -2.42
C LEU A 368 21.05 5.43 -3.81
N ASN A 369 21.49 6.68 -3.92
CA ASN A 369 21.45 7.45 -5.17
C ASN A 369 22.82 7.60 -5.85
N VAL A 370 23.91 7.43 -5.10
CA VAL A 370 25.29 7.55 -5.62
C VAL A 370 25.84 6.20 -6.08
N VAL A 371 25.41 5.07 -5.50
CA VAL A 371 25.82 3.71 -5.94
C VAL A 371 24.94 3.23 -7.10
N ARG A 372 24.67 4.12 -8.07
CA ARG A 372 23.86 3.80 -9.24
C ARG A 372 24.72 3.51 -10.46
#